data_AF-A0A1S1LB72-F1
#
_entry.id   AF-A0A1S1LB72-F1
#
_cell.length_a   1.000
_cell.length_b   1.000
_cell.length_c   1.000
_cell.angle_alpha   90.00
_cell.angle_beta   90.00
_cell.angle_gamma   90.00
#
_symmetry.space_group_name_H-M   'P 1'
#
loop_
_entity.id
_entity.type
_entity.pdbx_description
1 polymer ?
#
loop_
_entity_poly.entity_id
_entity_poly.type
_entity_poly.pdbx_seq_one_letter_code
_entity_poly.pdbx_strand_id
1 'polypeptide(L)'
;MASTLPTNPSLDRIRDDARGLQRALRAADPDALDMVRQHHPRPDITLASGRFALHDAQLTMARRYGFTGWPALVHYLELAADLSTDPSAVNEANLDSADRFCALASLRYDHDDEPPRWQAAADLVAADPALVDRHVWAAATAADPAAVARHLSAQPALATASGGPYQWFPLMYLCYSRAPLDRTVDDTLTAARLLLDTGADPNSGYLWCGMSTPFTALTGVFGEGEQGPGRQPRHPFAGALAALLLQRGAHPVDQQTLYNRMFRPDDSHLKLLFAHGLADAGVSPWERRLGEAMETREQMWRRQIDWAAAHGFSDRLELLARHGIDITGATLVPRSFPTDVNARDEDGATPLHEAAWAGDLALIRRLLAAGADPAITDTRFGSTPLGWAEHAYQSDAAALLRTYPHTS
;
A
#
# COMPACT_ATOMS: atom_id res chain seq x y z
N MET A 1 7.91 -20.67 -8.74
CA MET A 1 7.31 -19.33 -8.60
C MET A 1 8.35 -18.30 -8.99
N ALA A 2 7.95 -17.19 -9.61
CA ALA A 2 8.87 -16.07 -9.85
C ALA A 2 9.34 -15.51 -8.49
N SER A 3 10.60 -15.10 -8.41
CA SER A 3 11.09 -14.31 -7.28
C SER A 3 10.58 -12.87 -7.41
N THR A 4 10.31 -12.22 -6.28
CA THR A 4 10.05 -10.77 -6.26
C THR A 4 11.34 -10.00 -6.54
N LEU A 5 11.23 -8.87 -7.24
CA LEU A 5 12.36 -7.93 -7.35
C LEU A 5 12.75 -7.41 -5.97
N PRO A 6 14.05 -7.11 -5.75
CA PRO A 6 14.48 -6.48 -4.49
C PRO A 6 13.89 -5.07 -4.37
N THR A 7 13.75 -4.60 -3.12
CA THR A 7 13.45 -3.19 -2.79
C THR A 7 14.46 -2.27 -3.47
N ASN A 8 13.97 -1.18 -4.07
CA ASN A 8 14.75 -0.22 -4.85
C ASN A 8 15.64 -0.91 -5.90
N PRO A 9 15.04 -1.64 -6.87
CA PRO A 9 15.80 -2.43 -7.82
C PRO A 9 16.63 -1.53 -8.75
N SER A 10 17.88 -1.92 -9.01
CA SER A 10 18.81 -1.17 -9.85
C SER A 10 19.20 -1.98 -11.08
N LEU A 11 19.06 -1.37 -12.26
CA LEU A 11 19.47 -1.98 -13.52
C LEU A 11 20.94 -2.39 -13.54
N ASP A 12 21.83 -1.60 -12.94
CA ASP A 12 23.25 -1.92 -12.91
C ASP A 12 23.53 -3.13 -12.00
N ARG A 13 22.86 -3.21 -10.84
CA ARG A 13 22.93 -4.39 -9.98
C ARG A 13 22.44 -5.65 -10.71
N ILE A 14 21.30 -5.57 -11.40
CA ILE A 14 20.75 -6.71 -12.13
C ILE A 14 21.66 -7.12 -13.32
N ARG A 15 22.33 -6.16 -13.98
CA ARG A 15 23.36 -6.44 -14.99
C ARG A 15 24.55 -7.18 -14.39
N ASP A 16 24.98 -6.79 -13.19
CA ASP A 16 26.07 -7.45 -12.47
C ASP A 16 25.67 -8.86 -12.00
N ASP A 17 24.43 -9.04 -11.55
CA ASP A 17 23.88 -10.36 -11.19
C ASP A 17 23.85 -11.28 -12.41
N ALA A 18 23.45 -10.79 -13.59
CA ALA A 18 23.48 -11.57 -14.82
C ALA A 18 24.92 -11.97 -15.23
N ARG A 19 25.90 -11.07 -15.09
CA ARG A 19 27.32 -11.39 -15.29
C ARG A 19 27.84 -12.37 -14.23
N GLY A 20 27.37 -12.24 -12.99
CA GLY A 20 27.63 -13.13 -11.87
C GLY A 20 27.18 -14.55 -12.17
N LEU A 21 25.92 -14.71 -12.56
CA LEU A 21 25.34 -15.97 -13.01
C LEU A 21 26.15 -16.60 -14.16
N GLN A 22 26.52 -15.81 -15.17
CA GLN A 22 27.34 -16.32 -16.27
C GLN A 22 28.68 -16.89 -15.78
N ARG A 23 29.35 -16.21 -14.84
CA ARG A 23 30.61 -16.67 -14.25
C ARG A 23 30.42 -17.92 -13.39
N ALA A 24 29.37 -17.95 -12.57
CA ALA A 24 29.04 -19.08 -11.70
C ALA A 24 28.80 -20.36 -12.51
N LEU A 25 28.09 -20.26 -13.65
CA LEU A 25 27.91 -21.42 -14.53
C LEU A 25 29.21 -21.92 -15.18
N ARG A 26 30.17 -21.04 -15.49
CA ARG A 26 31.50 -21.47 -15.96
C ARG A 26 32.28 -22.22 -14.87
N ALA A 27 31.98 -21.94 -13.60
CA ALA A 27 32.56 -22.63 -12.46
C ALA A 27 31.79 -23.89 -12.04
N ALA A 28 30.76 -24.29 -12.79
CA ALA A 28 29.87 -25.41 -12.47
C ALA A 28 29.20 -25.30 -11.08
N ASP A 29 28.86 -24.07 -10.68
CA ASP A 29 28.15 -23.80 -9.44
C ASP A 29 26.75 -24.46 -9.42
N PRO A 30 26.42 -25.30 -8.42
CA PRO A 30 25.15 -26.02 -8.36
C PRO A 30 23.92 -25.10 -8.30
N ASP A 31 23.97 -24.02 -7.53
CA ASP A 31 22.84 -23.11 -7.35
C ASP A 31 22.54 -22.34 -8.65
N ALA A 32 23.59 -21.92 -9.36
CA ALA A 32 23.46 -21.30 -10.67
C ALA A 32 22.85 -22.26 -11.72
N LEU A 33 23.19 -23.55 -11.68
CA LEU A 33 22.60 -24.58 -12.56
C LEU A 33 21.11 -24.75 -12.28
N ASP A 34 20.73 -24.82 -11.01
CA ASP A 34 19.32 -24.99 -10.63
C ASP A 34 18.49 -23.75 -10.97
N MET A 35 19.04 -22.55 -10.78
CA MET A 35 18.37 -21.32 -11.21
C MET A 35 18.11 -21.30 -12.72
N VAL A 36 19.08 -21.74 -13.55
CA VAL A 36 18.88 -21.83 -15.00
C VAL A 36 17.84 -22.89 -15.36
N ARG A 37 17.89 -24.08 -14.73
CA ARG A 37 16.87 -25.13 -14.94
C ARG A 37 15.47 -24.65 -14.59
N GLN A 38 15.34 -23.84 -13.54
CA GLN A 38 14.06 -23.36 -13.06
C GLN A 38 13.46 -22.26 -13.94
N HIS A 39 14.28 -21.38 -14.52
CA HIS A 39 13.80 -20.14 -15.13
C HIS A 39 14.13 -19.96 -16.61
N HIS A 40 15.15 -20.63 -17.15
CA HIS A 40 15.46 -20.52 -18.57
C HIS A 40 14.46 -21.35 -19.38
N PRO A 41 13.92 -20.85 -20.52
CA PRO A 41 12.90 -21.58 -21.29
C PRO A 41 13.44 -22.82 -22.02
N ARG A 42 14.76 -22.93 -22.18
CA ARG A 42 15.43 -24.06 -22.86
C ARG A 42 16.70 -24.46 -22.10
N PRO A 43 16.59 -24.91 -20.84
CA PRO A 43 17.75 -25.10 -19.98
C PRO A 43 18.67 -26.20 -20.51
N ASP A 44 18.12 -27.32 -21.01
CA ASP A 44 18.92 -28.45 -21.50
C ASP A 44 19.79 -28.09 -22.70
N ILE A 45 19.24 -27.34 -23.66
CA ILE A 45 19.95 -26.91 -24.87
C ILE A 45 21.08 -25.95 -24.50
N THR A 46 20.76 -24.94 -23.68
CA THR A 46 21.72 -23.90 -23.31
C THR A 46 22.85 -24.48 -22.45
N LEU A 47 22.54 -25.37 -21.50
CA LEU A 47 23.55 -26.02 -20.64
C LEU A 47 24.41 -27.04 -21.42
N ALA A 48 23.84 -27.75 -22.39
CA ALA A 48 24.59 -28.72 -23.21
C ALA A 48 25.53 -28.07 -24.24
N SER A 49 25.31 -26.80 -24.60
CA SER A 49 26.10 -26.08 -25.61
C SER A 49 27.58 -25.87 -25.26
N GLY A 50 27.98 -26.11 -24.00
CA GLY A 50 29.33 -25.88 -23.49
C GLY A 50 29.72 -24.40 -23.35
N ARG A 51 28.83 -23.46 -23.73
CA ARG A 51 29.09 -22.01 -23.66
C ARG A 51 27.83 -21.24 -23.29
N PHE A 52 27.65 -20.97 -21.99
CA PHE A 52 26.57 -20.13 -21.48
C PHE A 52 26.82 -18.65 -21.81
N ALA A 53 26.00 -18.05 -22.68
CA ALA A 53 26.18 -16.67 -23.12
C ALA A 53 25.58 -15.67 -22.13
N LEU A 54 25.96 -14.39 -22.25
CA LEU A 54 25.42 -13.34 -21.38
C LEU A 54 23.92 -13.13 -21.62
N HIS A 55 23.45 -13.27 -22.86
CA HIS A 55 22.03 -13.15 -23.18
C HIS A 55 21.19 -14.27 -22.55
N ASP A 56 21.73 -15.49 -22.42
CA ASP A 56 21.09 -16.57 -21.68
C ASP A 56 20.97 -16.23 -20.19
N ALA A 57 22.04 -15.67 -19.61
CA ALA A 57 22.04 -15.23 -18.21
C ALA A 57 20.98 -14.14 -17.97
N GLN A 58 20.95 -13.14 -18.85
CA GLN A 58 19.97 -12.06 -18.82
C GLN A 58 18.53 -12.56 -18.97
N LEU A 59 18.29 -13.52 -19.88
CA LEU A 59 16.97 -14.13 -20.04
C LEU A 59 16.54 -14.92 -18.80
N THR A 60 17.45 -15.70 -18.21
CA THR A 60 17.19 -16.39 -16.93
C THR A 60 16.83 -15.41 -15.83
N MET A 61 17.58 -14.31 -15.69
CA MET A 61 17.29 -13.28 -14.69
C MET A 61 15.93 -12.61 -14.94
N ALA A 62 15.60 -12.26 -16.18
CA ALA A 62 14.30 -11.69 -16.52
C ALA A 62 13.15 -12.63 -16.14
N ARG A 63 13.25 -13.90 -16.54
CA ARG A 63 12.23 -14.92 -16.23
C ARG A 63 12.13 -15.25 -14.75
N ARG A 64 13.25 -15.18 -14.01
CA ARG A 64 13.26 -15.32 -12.55
C ARG A 64 12.34 -14.30 -11.90
N TYR A 65 12.35 -13.06 -12.39
CA TYR A 65 11.50 -11.98 -11.88
C TYR A 65 10.13 -11.87 -12.58
N GLY A 66 9.74 -12.88 -13.38
CA GLY A 66 8.43 -12.93 -14.03
C GLY A 66 8.32 -12.20 -15.36
N PHE A 67 9.40 -11.59 -15.86
CA PHE A 67 9.41 -10.89 -17.15
C PHE A 67 9.59 -11.87 -18.31
N THR A 68 8.95 -11.56 -19.45
CA THR A 68 9.01 -12.40 -20.65
C THR A 68 10.41 -12.41 -21.29
N GLY A 69 11.20 -11.36 -21.06
CA GLY A 69 12.58 -11.28 -21.50
C GLY A 69 13.31 -10.06 -20.95
N TRP A 70 14.62 -10.01 -21.20
CA TRP A 70 15.50 -8.94 -20.73
C TRP A 70 15.05 -7.53 -21.11
N PRO A 71 14.60 -7.23 -22.35
CA PRO A 71 14.13 -5.89 -22.70
C PRO A 71 12.95 -5.40 -21.85
N ALA A 72 12.01 -6.29 -21.50
CA ALA A 72 10.86 -5.93 -20.68
C ALA A 72 11.28 -5.61 -19.23
N LEU A 73 12.19 -6.41 -18.66
CA LEU A 73 12.77 -6.11 -17.34
C LEU A 73 13.54 -4.79 -17.35
N VAL A 74 14.37 -4.53 -18.38
CA VAL A 74 15.11 -3.27 -18.50
C VAL A 74 14.15 -2.08 -18.56
N HIS A 75 13.13 -2.15 -19.42
CA HIS A 75 12.12 -1.10 -19.54
C HIS A 75 11.44 -0.80 -18.21
N TYR A 76 11.05 -1.83 -17.46
CA TYR A 76 10.49 -1.67 -16.12
C TYR A 76 11.48 -1.00 -15.16
N LEU A 77 12.75 -1.43 -15.14
CA LEU A 77 13.75 -0.88 -14.22
C LEU A 77 14.07 0.59 -14.52
N GLU A 78 14.03 1.00 -15.78
CA GLU A 78 14.17 2.40 -16.19
C GLU A 78 12.96 3.23 -15.72
N LEU A 79 11.74 2.73 -15.94
CA LEU A 79 10.53 3.38 -15.42
C LEU A 79 10.52 3.47 -13.90
N ALA A 80 10.94 2.41 -13.22
CA ALA A 80 11.01 2.37 -11.76
C ALA A 80 12.04 3.35 -11.21
N ALA A 81 13.17 3.57 -11.91
CA ALA A 81 14.13 4.58 -11.50
C ALA A 81 13.53 6.00 -11.48
N ASP A 82 12.63 6.31 -12.43
CA ASP A 82 11.98 7.63 -12.52
C ASP A 82 10.76 7.77 -11.61
N LEU A 83 10.08 6.66 -11.30
CA LEU A 83 8.82 6.64 -10.56
C LEU A 83 8.94 6.25 -9.08
N SER A 84 10.10 5.73 -8.68
CA SER A 84 10.26 5.19 -7.33
C SER A 84 10.29 6.31 -6.31
N THR A 85 9.54 6.12 -5.24
CA THR A 85 9.73 6.86 -3.99
C THR A 85 9.94 5.83 -2.89
N ASP A 86 10.99 6.02 -2.11
CA ASP A 86 11.19 5.38 -0.82
C ASP A 86 10.97 6.45 0.26
N PRO A 87 9.75 6.56 0.81
CA PRO A 87 9.48 7.56 1.85
C PRO A 87 10.37 7.36 3.09
N SER A 88 10.83 6.13 3.33
CA SER A 88 11.66 5.79 4.49
C SER A 88 13.12 6.18 4.38
N ALA A 89 13.60 6.42 3.15
CA ALA A 89 14.92 6.96 2.90
C ALA A 89 15.04 8.47 3.23
N VAL A 90 13.91 9.18 3.42
CA VAL A 90 13.93 10.63 3.69
C VAL A 90 14.29 10.90 5.15
N ASN A 91 15.42 11.58 5.36
CA ASN A 91 15.81 12.04 6.68
C ASN A 91 15.09 13.35 7.05
N GLU A 92 14.01 13.22 7.80
CA GLU A 92 13.15 14.33 8.23
C GLU A 92 13.83 15.39 9.08
N ALA A 93 14.92 15.04 9.78
CA ALA A 93 15.67 16.00 10.58
C ALA A 93 16.41 17.04 9.72
N ASN A 94 16.63 16.73 8.44
CA ASN A 94 17.34 17.61 7.50
C ASN A 94 16.38 18.46 6.64
N LEU A 95 15.06 18.25 6.78
CA LEU A 95 14.07 19.00 6.02
C LEU A 95 13.83 20.38 6.65
N ASP A 96 13.50 21.36 5.82
CA ASP A 96 12.92 22.61 6.33
C ASP A 96 11.53 22.35 6.96
N SER A 97 10.97 23.36 7.63
CA SER A 97 9.73 23.18 8.38
C SER A 97 8.54 22.78 7.50
N ALA A 98 8.43 23.31 6.28
CA ALA A 98 7.30 23.05 5.40
C ALA A 98 7.39 21.66 4.75
N ASP A 99 8.58 21.25 4.34
CA ASP A 99 8.82 19.88 3.87
C ASP A 99 8.68 18.86 5.00
N ARG A 100 9.17 19.19 6.21
CA ARG A 100 9.00 18.33 7.39
C ARG A 100 7.53 18.15 7.75
N PHE A 101 6.72 19.19 7.65
CA PHE A 101 5.27 19.09 7.80
C PHE A 101 4.67 18.12 6.76
N CYS A 102 5.02 18.27 5.48
CA CYS A 102 4.55 17.37 4.41
C CYS A 102 4.93 15.92 4.70
N ALA A 103 6.16 15.67 5.15
CA ALA A 103 6.66 14.35 5.47
C ALA A 103 5.90 13.73 6.65
N LEU A 104 5.81 14.47 7.76
CA LEU A 104 5.15 14.00 8.99
C LEU A 104 3.65 13.76 8.80
N ALA A 105 2.98 14.56 7.96
CA ALA A 105 1.54 14.43 7.72
C ALA A 105 1.17 13.25 6.80
N SER A 106 2.06 12.83 5.90
CA SER A 106 1.75 11.86 4.85
C SER A 106 1.90 10.41 5.33
N LEU A 107 0.97 9.54 4.93
CA LEU A 107 1.19 8.09 5.04
C LEU A 107 2.41 7.65 4.22
N ARG A 108 3.26 6.81 4.81
CA ARG A 108 4.48 6.27 4.19
C ARG A 108 4.37 4.80 3.82
N TYR A 109 3.37 4.11 4.36
CA TYR A 109 3.16 2.67 4.24
C TYR A 109 4.32 1.83 4.78
N ASP A 110 5.01 2.35 5.80
CA ASP A 110 6.04 1.65 6.55
C ASP A 110 5.63 1.49 8.03
N HIS A 111 6.57 1.11 8.89
CA HIS A 111 6.34 0.87 10.31
C HIS A 111 6.33 2.16 11.15
N ASP A 112 6.74 3.29 10.57
CA ASP A 112 6.77 4.60 11.23
C ASP A 112 5.43 5.35 11.09
N ASP A 113 4.48 4.80 10.33
CA ASP A 113 3.12 5.34 10.25
C ASP A 113 2.38 5.15 11.58
N GLU A 114 2.17 6.27 12.28
CA GLU A 114 1.49 6.30 13.56
C GLU A 114 0.88 7.67 13.91
N PRO A 115 -0.19 7.72 14.74
CA PRO A 115 -0.84 8.98 15.12
C PRO A 115 0.07 10.08 15.70
N PRO A 116 1.07 9.80 16.57
CA PRO A 116 1.98 10.84 17.06
C PRO A 116 2.72 11.59 15.96
N ARG A 117 3.03 10.90 14.85
CA ARG A 117 3.70 11.48 13.68
C ARG A 117 2.84 12.56 13.03
N TRP A 118 1.56 12.26 12.79
CA TRP A 118 0.63 13.22 12.17
C TRP A 118 0.27 14.35 13.12
N GLN A 119 0.22 14.08 14.44
CA GLN A 119 0.05 15.12 15.45
C GLN A 119 1.23 16.09 15.44
N ALA A 120 2.47 15.61 15.35
CA ALA A 120 3.64 16.47 15.23
C ALA A 120 3.59 17.37 13.99
N ALA A 121 2.97 16.90 12.89
CA ALA A 121 2.71 17.72 11.72
C ALA A 121 1.72 18.86 12.03
N ALA A 122 0.63 18.56 12.75
CA ALA A 122 -0.32 19.58 13.18
C ALA A 122 0.30 20.60 14.14
N ASP A 123 1.18 20.15 15.05
CA ASP A 123 1.89 21.02 15.99
C ASP A 123 2.82 22.01 15.26
N LEU A 124 3.44 21.61 14.13
CA LEU A 124 4.24 22.52 13.30
C LEU A 124 3.38 23.65 12.70
N VAL A 125 2.18 23.32 12.20
CA VAL A 125 1.25 24.31 11.64
C VAL A 125 0.69 25.22 12.74
N ALA A 126 0.41 24.67 13.94
CA ALA A 126 -0.03 25.46 15.08
C ALA A 126 1.04 26.47 15.54
N ALA A 127 2.31 26.08 15.47
CA ALA A 127 3.44 26.94 15.83
C ALA A 127 3.76 28.02 14.77
N ASP A 128 3.64 27.70 13.48
CA ASP A 128 3.80 28.63 12.35
C ASP A 128 2.67 28.44 11.34
N PRO A 129 1.52 29.13 11.49
CA PRO A 129 0.43 29.03 10.52
C PRO A 129 0.80 29.47 9.09
N ALA A 130 1.83 30.31 8.93
CA ALA A 130 2.32 30.73 7.62
C ALA A 130 3.14 29.63 6.90
N LEU A 131 3.38 28.50 7.56
CA LEU A 131 4.05 27.34 6.99
C LEU A 131 3.31 26.81 5.75
N VAL A 132 1.98 26.85 5.74
CA VAL A 132 1.18 26.37 4.60
C VAL A 132 1.35 27.24 3.35
N ASP A 133 1.84 28.47 3.50
CA ASP A 133 2.09 29.44 2.41
C ASP A 133 3.50 29.35 1.82
N ARG A 134 4.36 28.47 2.33
CA ARG A 134 5.76 28.35 1.87
C ARG A 134 5.83 27.78 0.46
N HIS A 135 5.00 26.79 0.16
CA HIS A 135 4.88 26.18 -1.17
C HIS A 135 3.57 25.39 -1.30
N VAL A 136 3.20 25.11 -2.57
CA VAL A 136 1.95 24.43 -2.91
C VAL A 136 1.80 23.05 -2.26
N TRP A 137 2.90 22.31 -2.04
CA TRP A 137 2.84 20.97 -1.44
C TRP A 137 2.42 21.04 0.04
N ALA A 138 2.84 22.06 0.79
CA ALA A 138 2.41 22.29 2.17
C ALA A 138 0.94 22.74 2.20
N ALA A 139 0.55 23.67 1.31
CA ALA A 139 -0.84 24.07 1.16
C ALA A 139 -1.78 22.88 0.88
N ALA A 140 -1.37 21.98 -0.02
CA ALA A 140 -2.12 20.79 -0.38
C ALA A 140 -2.16 19.76 0.76
N THR A 141 -1.04 19.51 1.45
CA THR A 141 -0.96 18.65 2.64
C THR A 141 -1.92 19.14 3.73
N ALA A 142 -2.00 20.46 3.93
CA ALA A 142 -2.89 21.07 4.90
C ALA A 142 -4.36 21.14 4.46
N ALA A 143 -4.67 20.70 3.24
CA ALA A 143 -5.97 20.87 2.59
C ALA A 143 -6.52 22.32 2.71
N ASP A 144 -5.64 23.31 2.56
CA ASP A 144 -5.99 24.74 2.65
C ASP A 144 -6.36 25.30 1.27
N PRO A 145 -7.66 25.51 0.96
CA PRO A 145 -8.06 25.99 -0.36
C PRO A 145 -7.54 27.40 -0.67
N ALA A 146 -7.39 28.27 0.34
CA ALA A 146 -6.94 29.64 0.12
C ALA A 146 -5.44 29.68 -0.20
N ALA A 147 -4.62 28.92 0.52
CA ALA A 147 -3.19 28.80 0.23
C ALA A 147 -2.94 28.12 -1.12
N VAL A 148 -3.67 27.04 -1.44
CA VAL A 148 -3.60 26.39 -2.75
C VAL A 148 -3.95 27.38 -3.86
N ALA A 149 -5.06 28.13 -3.72
CA ALA A 149 -5.46 29.12 -4.71
C ALA A 149 -4.40 30.22 -4.90
N ARG A 150 -3.77 30.72 -3.84
CA ARG A 150 -2.69 31.72 -3.93
C ARG A 150 -1.51 31.20 -4.76
N HIS A 151 -1.02 30.00 -4.46
CA HIS A 151 0.11 29.42 -5.19
C HIS A 151 -0.23 29.17 -6.66
N LEU A 152 -1.38 28.59 -6.95
CA LEU A 152 -1.78 28.26 -8.33
C LEU A 152 -2.12 29.52 -9.16
N SER A 153 -2.65 30.57 -8.53
CA SER A 153 -2.88 31.85 -9.21
C SER A 153 -1.56 32.52 -9.61
N ALA A 154 -0.53 32.39 -8.78
CA ALA A 154 0.79 32.91 -9.08
C ALA A 154 1.53 32.05 -10.13
N GLN A 155 1.42 30.72 -10.01
CA GLN A 155 2.14 29.75 -10.86
C GLN A 155 1.28 28.50 -11.11
N PRO A 156 0.42 28.48 -12.14
CA PRO A 156 -0.47 27.35 -12.42
C PRO A 156 0.25 26.01 -12.64
N ALA A 157 1.46 26.05 -13.23
CA ALA A 157 2.27 24.86 -13.49
C ALA A 157 2.63 24.06 -12.22
N LEU A 158 2.52 24.67 -11.04
CA LEU A 158 2.72 23.99 -9.76
C LEU A 158 1.72 22.84 -9.52
N ALA A 159 0.53 22.88 -10.12
CA ALA A 159 -0.44 21.78 -10.01
C ALA A 159 0.09 20.46 -10.60
N THR A 160 1.01 20.54 -11.56
CA THR A 160 1.61 19.40 -12.28
C THR A 160 3.12 19.29 -12.03
N ALA A 161 3.65 19.95 -11.01
CA ALA A 161 5.06 19.89 -10.65
C ALA A 161 5.29 18.93 -9.48
N SER A 162 6.27 18.04 -9.61
CA SER A 162 6.77 17.25 -8.49
C SER A 162 7.60 18.12 -7.55
N GLY A 163 7.51 17.88 -6.25
CA GLY A 163 8.36 18.51 -5.25
C GLY A 163 8.00 18.04 -3.85
N GLY A 164 8.34 18.86 -2.84
CA GLY A 164 8.25 18.44 -1.45
C GLY A 164 9.24 17.33 -1.08
N PRO A 165 9.13 16.75 0.12
CA PRO A 165 10.08 15.75 0.63
C PRO A 165 10.13 14.43 -0.17
N TYR A 166 9.09 14.14 -0.95
CA TYR A 166 8.91 12.88 -1.67
C TYR A 166 8.89 13.05 -3.18
N GLN A 167 9.11 14.28 -3.68
CA GLN A 167 9.00 14.59 -5.11
C GLN A 167 7.61 14.21 -5.68
N TRP A 168 6.55 14.39 -4.90
CA TRP A 168 5.19 14.11 -5.32
C TRP A 168 4.51 15.35 -5.91
N PHE A 169 3.45 15.11 -6.68
CA PHE A 169 2.53 16.18 -7.07
C PHE A 169 1.70 16.67 -5.87
N PRO A 170 1.23 17.93 -5.85
CA PRO A 170 0.47 18.43 -4.70
C PRO A 170 -0.80 17.63 -4.40
N LEU A 171 -1.47 17.08 -5.43
CA LEU A 171 -2.65 16.23 -5.24
C LEU A 171 -2.35 14.98 -4.41
N MET A 172 -1.16 14.40 -4.55
CA MET A 172 -0.74 13.24 -3.75
C MET A 172 -0.61 13.62 -2.28
N TYR A 173 0.02 14.75 -1.96
CA TYR A 173 0.12 15.23 -0.58
C TYR A 173 -1.24 15.46 0.07
N LEU A 174 -2.21 16.02 -0.66
CA LEU A 174 -3.59 16.16 -0.20
C LEU A 174 -4.21 14.79 0.12
N CYS A 175 -4.04 13.80 -0.77
CA CYS A 175 -4.64 12.48 -0.60
C CYS A 175 -3.99 11.66 0.54
N TYR A 176 -2.68 11.83 0.76
CA TYR A 176 -1.91 11.07 1.74
C TYR A 176 -1.86 11.70 3.13
N SER A 177 -2.24 12.97 3.27
CA SER A 177 -2.22 13.69 4.55
C SER A 177 -3.15 13.06 5.59
N ARG A 178 -2.69 13.02 6.84
CA ARG A 178 -3.39 12.57 8.05
C ARG A 178 -3.28 13.59 9.19
N ALA A 179 -2.74 14.77 8.94
CA ALA A 179 -2.59 15.80 9.95
C ALA A 179 -3.98 16.28 10.46
N PRO A 180 -4.23 16.26 11.78
CA PRO A 180 -5.49 16.72 12.35
C PRO A 180 -5.52 18.26 12.42
N LEU A 181 -5.98 18.89 11.33
CA LEU A 181 -5.96 20.36 11.15
C LEU A 181 -7.36 21.00 11.16
N ASP A 182 -8.37 20.33 11.70
CA ASP A 182 -9.77 20.81 11.76
C ASP A 182 -10.38 21.24 10.41
N ARG A 183 -9.87 20.68 9.30
CA ARG A 183 -10.40 20.94 7.95
C ARG A 183 -11.76 20.29 7.77
N THR A 184 -12.63 20.97 7.04
CA THR A 184 -13.93 20.42 6.65
C THR A 184 -13.84 19.64 5.35
N VAL A 185 -14.87 18.83 5.07
CA VAL A 185 -15.02 18.19 3.76
C VAL A 185 -15.03 19.22 2.62
N ASP A 186 -15.65 20.39 2.83
CA ASP A 186 -15.72 21.45 1.84
C ASP A 186 -14.34 22.06 1.56
N ASP A 187 -13.51 22.26 2.59
CA ASP A 187 -12.13 22.74 2.43
C ASP A 187 -11.32 21.77 1.58
N THR A 188 -11.33 20.48 1.95
CA THR A 188 -10.61 19.42 1.22
C THR A 188 -11.08 19.31 -0.22
N LEU A 189 -12.39 19.27 -0.46
CA LEU A 189 -12.92 19.14 -1.82
C LEU A 189 -12.66 20.41 -2.65
N THR A 190 -12.60 21.59 -2.02
CA THR A 190 -12.27 22.83 -2.72
C THR A 190 -10.79 22.85 -3.10
N ALA A 191 -9.88 22.48 -2.20
CA ALA A 191 -8.46 22.36 -2.49
C ALA A 191 -8.18 21.34 -3.60
N ALA A 192 -8.82 20.16 -3.54
CA ALA A 192 -8.72 19.14 -4.57
C ALA A 192 -9.26 19.63 -5.93
N ARG A 193 -10.41 20.32 -5.96
CA ARG A 193 -10.95 20.92 -7.19
C ARG A 193 -10.00 21.94 -7.80
N LEU A 194 -9.42 22.83 -7.00
CA LEU A 194 -8.43 23.81 -7.50
C LEU A 194 -7.25 23.13 -8.19
N LEU A 195 -6.72 22.05 -7.59
CA LEU A 195 -5.62 21.29 -8.19
C LEU A 195 -6.04 20.61 -9.51
N LEU A 196 -7.17 19.92 -9.51
CA LEU A 196 -7.70 19.18 -10.67
C LEU A 196 -8.11 20.13 -11.82
N ASP A 197 -8.70 21.27 -11.51
CA ASP A 197 -9.11 22.30 -12.47
C ASP A 197 -7.90 23.02 -13.08
N THR A 198 -6.77 23.04 -12.35
CA THR A 198 -5.48 23.56 -12.82
C THR A 198 -4.62 22.47 -13.52
N GLY A 199 -5.15 21.25 -13.67
CA GLY A 199 -4.54 20.20 -14.48
C GLY A 199 -3.82 19.09 -13.74
N ALA A 200 -3.92 19.01 -12.41
CA ALA A 200 -3.41 17.85 -11.67
C ALA A 200 -4.06 16.54 -12.18
N ASP A 201 -3.26 15.51 -12.40
CA ASP A 201 -3.75 14.22 -12.89
C ASP A 201 -4.31 13.38 -11.72
N PRO A 202 -5.60 13.02 -11.70
CA PRO A 202 -6.17 12.17 -10.66
C PRO A 202 -5.65 10.72 -10.67
N ASN A 203 -4.90 10.32 -11.69
CA ASN A 203 -4.19 9.04 -11.79
C ASN A 203 -2.71 9.13 -11.35
N SER A 204 -2.30 10.28 -10.82
CA SER A 204 -0.95 10.47 -10.25
C SER A 204 -0.64 9.38 -9.21
N GLY A 205 0.63 9.03 -9.13
CA GLY A 205 1.13 7.98 -8.24
C GLY A 205 2.63 7.76 -8.37
N TYR A 206 3.14 6.85 -7.56
CA TYR A 206 4.55 6.47 -7.50
C TYR A 206 4.70 4.96 -7.31
N LEU A 207 5.90 4.43 -7.47
CA LEU A 207 6.23 3.04 -7.12
C LEU A 207 6.87 3.03 -5.73
N TRP A 208 6.20 2.46 -4.73
CA TRP A 208 6.75 2.38 -3.38
C TRP A 208 7.97 1.46 -3.39
N CYS A 209 9.13 2.03 -3.10
CA CYS A 209 10.42 1.36 -3.13
C CYS A 209 10.67 0.57 -4.43
N GLY A 210 10.18 1.08 -5.56
CA GLY A 210 10.32 0.48 -6.89
C GLY A 210 9.58 -0.85 -7.07
N MET A 211 8.54 -1.13 -6.26
CA MET A 211 7.62 -2.26 -6.47
C MET A 211 6.68 -2.00 -7.66
N SER A 212 6.20 -3.06 -8.31
CA SER A 212 5.45 -2.95 -9.57
C SER A 212 3.98 -2.57 -9.40
N THR A 213 3.46 -2.55 -8.17
CA THR A 213 2.12 -2.04 -7.87
C THR A 213 2.20 -0.54 -7.54
N PRO A 214 1.55 0.33 -8.33
CA PRO A 214 1.60 1.77 -8.09
C PRO A 214 0.75 2.17 -6.88
N PHE A 215 1.27 3.13 -6.13
CA PHE A 215 0.60 3.84 -5.05
C PHE A 215 0.06 5.16 -5.62
N THR A 216 -1.25 5.21 -5.86
CA THR A 216 -1.90 6.34 -6.54
C THR A 216 -2.56 7.30 -5.56
N ALA A 217 -3.10 8.41 -6.09
CA ALA A 217 -3.97 9.30 -5.34
C ALA A 217 -5.11 8.53 -4.63
N LEU A 218 -5.78 7.59 -5.30
CA LEU A 218 -6.84 6.77 -4.69
C LEU A 218 -6.29 5.90 -3.56
N THR A 219 -5.10 5.31 -3.73
CA THR A 219 -4.44 4.55 -2.65
C THR A 219 -4.27 5.42 -1.41
N GLY A 220 -3.79 6.66 -1.57
CA GLY A 220 -3.68 7.63 -0.48
C GLY A 220 -5.01 7.93 0.19
N VAL A 221 -6.07 8.14 -0.59
CA VAL A 221 -7.40 8.45 -0.07
C VAL A 221 -7.98 7.29 0.73
N PHE A 222 -7.94 6.08 0.17
CA PHE A 222 -8.53 4.91 0.80
C PHE A 222 -7.74 4.41 2.01
N GLY A 223 -6.42 4.61 2.03
CA GLY A 223 -5.58 4.22 3.16
C GLY A 223 -5.70 2.73 3.51
N GLU A 224 -5.45 2.44 4.78
CA GLU A 224 -5.32 1.09 5.35
C GLU A 224 -4.26 0.24 4.65
N GLY A 225 -4.10 -0.98 5.11
CA GLY A 225 -3.04 -1.87 4.70
C GLY A 225 -2.84 -2.90 5.80
N GLU A 226 -1.66 -3.51 5.79
CA GLU A 226 -1.29 -4.57 6.74
C GLU A 226 -1.25 -4.04 8.18
N GLN A 227 -0.85 -2.78 8.37
CA GLN A 227 -0.77 -2.15 9.71
C GLN A 227 -2.13 -1.66 10.24
N GLY A 228 -3.18 -1.70 9.41
CA GLY A 228 -4.55 -1.44 9.84
C GLY A 228 -4.95 0.01 10.07
N PRO A 229 -6.20 0.27 10.49
CA PRO A 229 -6.80 1.60 10.50
C PRO A 229 -6.25 2.52 11.58
N GLY A 230 -5.60 2.00 12.63
CA GLY A 230 -4.96 2.85 13.65
C GLY A 230 -3.61 3.41 13.19
N ARG A 231 -2.83 2.63 12.43
CA ARG A 231 -1.53 3.05 11.90
C ARG A 231 -1.59 3.61 10.49
N GLN A 232 -2.47 3.08 9.64
CA GLN A 232 -2.65 3.52 8.27
C GLN A 232 -4.13 3.89 8.05
N PRO A 233 -4.69 4.89 8.76
CA PRO A 233 -6.09 5.27 8.61
C PRO A 233 -6.40 5.69 7.18
N ARG A 234 -7.69 5.62 6.82
CA ARG A 234 -8.19 6.25 5.60
C ARG A 234 -8.07 7.77 5.71
N HIS A 235 -8.12 8.47 4.58
CA HIS A 235 -8.27 9.92 4.60
C HIS A 235 -9.57 10.28 5.37
N PRO A 236 -9.61 11.33 6.22
CA PRO A 236 -10.79 11.68 7.02
C PRO A 236 -12.08 11.84 6.20
N PHE A 237 -11.94 12.31 4.96
CA PHE A 237 -13.03 12.47 3.99
C PHE A 237 -12.96 11.49 2.81
N ALA A 238 -12.47 10.26 3.05
CA ALA A 238 -12.15 9.29 2.00
C ALA A 238 -13.28 9.09 0.98
N GLY A 239 -14.53 8.90 1.43
CA GLY A 239 -15.66 8.66 0.53
C GLY A 239 -15.91 9.82 -0.44
N ALA A 240 -15.93 11.05 0.08
CA ALA A 240 -16.19 12.25 -0.72
C ALA A 240 -15.02 12.58 -1.66
N LEU A 241 -13.78 12.48 -1.15
CA LEU A 241 -12.59 12.77 -1.94
C LEU A 241 -12.37 11.73 -3.04
N ALA A 242 -12.54 10.44 -2.75
CA ALA A 242 -12.45 9.38 -3.76
C ALA A 242 -13.53 9.55 -4.84
N ALA A 243 -14.77 9.88 -4.45
CA ALA A 243 -15.85 10.15 -5.40
C ALA A 243 -15.50 11.32 -6.34
N LEU A 244 -14.94 12.41 -5.80
CA LEU A 244 -14.47 13.53 -6.62
C LEU A 244 -13.36 13.10 -7.59
N LEU A 245 -12.35 12.36 -7.12
CA LEU A 245 -11.26 11.89 -7.99
C LEU A 245 -11.78 11.00 -9.13
N LEU A 246 -12.67 10.05 -8.82
CA LEU A 246 -13.29 9.17 -9.82
C LEU A 246 -14.13 9.97 -10.83
N GLN A 247 -14.93 10.95 -10.37
CA GLN A 247 -15.68 11.86 -11.24
C GLN A 247 -14.77 12.70 -12.15
N ARG A 248 -13.54 13.00 -11.69
CA ARG A 248 -12.56 13.79 -12.43
C ARG A 248 -11.60 12.95 -13.26
N GLY A 249 -11.78 11.63 -13.30
CA GLY A 249 -11.06 10.73 -14.21
C GLY A 249 -10.01 9.83 -13.55
N ALA A 250 -9.98 9.71 -12.22
CA ALA A 250 -9.24 8.63 -11.58
C ALA A 250 -9.78 7.28 -12.06
N HIS A 251 -8.87 6.39 -12.42
CA HIS A 251 -9.24 5.07 -12.89
C HIS A 251 -9.72 4.19 -11.72
N PRO A 252 -10.86 3.49 -11.83
CA PRO A 252 -11.41 2.71 -10.70
C PRO A 252 -10.61 1.44 -10.40
N VAL A 253 -9.82 0.92 -11.36
CA VAL A 253 -8.89 -0.20 -11.12
C VAL A 253 -7.62 0.35 -10.46
N ASP A 254 -7.67 0.42 -9.12
CA ASP A 254 -6.53 0.76 -8.27
C ASP A 254 -6.08 -0.47 -7.47
N GLN A 255 -5.05 -1.16 -7.96
CA GLN A 255 -4.63 -2.46 -7.41
C GLN A 255 -4.16 -2.36 -5.95
N GLN A 256 -3.44 -1.30 -5.60
CA GLN A 256 -2.95 -1.12 -4.23
C GLN A 256 -4.10 -0.80 -3.27
N THR A 257 -5.10 0.00 -3.66
CA THR A 257 -6.34 0.19 -2.87
C THR A 257 -7.03 -1.15 -2.62
N LEU A 258 -7.23 -1.95 -3.67
CA LEU A 258 -7.91 -3.24 -3.54
C LEU A 258 -7.15 -4.16 -2.59
N TYR A 259 -5.81 -4.20 -2.69
CA TYR A 259 -4.97 -4.93 -1.74
C TYR A 259 -5.12 -4.40 -0.31
N ASN A 260 -4.85 -3.11 -0.09
CA ASN A 260 -4.85 -2.47 1.24
C ASN A 260 -6.17 -2.64 1.98
N ARG A 261 -7.28 -2.66 1.24
CA ARG A 261 -8.62 -2.70 1.80
C ARG A 261 -9.21 -4.11 1.92
N MET A 262 -8.53 -5.16 1.46
CA MET A 262 -9.05 -6.53 1.51
C MET A 262 -8.98 -7.16 2.91
N PHE A 263 -8.09 -6.70 3.79
CA PHE A 263 -7.82 -7.33 5.08
C PHE A 263 -9.01 -7.33 6.06
N ARG A 264 -10.01 -6.46 5.84
CA ARG A 264 -11.16 -6.25 6.74
C ARG A 264 -12.48 -6.40 5.99
N PRO A 265 -13.61 -6.66 6.68
CA PRO A 265 -14.91 -6.88 6.03
C PRO A 265 -15.54 -5.62 5.41
N ASP A 266 -14.97 -4.42 5.63
CA ASP A 266 -15.53 -3.19 5.06
C ASP A 266 -15.31 -3.10 3.53
N ASP A 267 -16.42 -3.17 2.79
CA ASP A 267 -16.45 -3.07 1.33
C ASP A 267 -16.85 -1.69 0.79
N SER A 268 -16.78 -0.65 1.62
CA SER A 268 -17.18 0.71 1.19
C SER A 268 -16.40 1.20 -0.04
N HIS A 269 -15.09 0.89 -0.09
CA HIS A 269 -14.21 1.18 -1.23
C HIS A 269 -14.64 0.43 -2.50
N LEU A 270 -14.87 -0.88 -2.43
CA LEU A 270 -15.35 -1.69 -3.56
C LEU A 270 -16.68 -1.17 -4.09
N LYS A 271 -17.65 -0.88 -3.21
CA LYS A 271 -18.96 -0.34 -3.60
C LYS A 271 -18.81 0.97 -4.39
N LEU A 272 -17.95 1.87 -3.94
CA LEU A 272 -17.67 3.13 -4.64
C LEU A 272 -16.98 2.88 -5.99
N LEU A 273 -15.94 2.04 -6.03
CA LEU A 273 -15.21 1.74 -7.27
C LEU A 273 -16.12 1.05 -8.31
N PHE A 274 -17.00 0.13 -7.88
CA PHE A 274 -18.00 -0.49 -8.75
C PHE A 274 -19.03 0.52 -9.28
N ALA A 275 -19.49 1.46 -8.46
CA ALA A 275 -20.35 2.55 -8.92
C ALA A 275 -19.69 3.43 -9.99
N HIS A 276 -18.36 3.42 -10.07
CA HIS A 276 -17.55 4.09 -11.09
C HIS A 276 -16.97 3.15 -12.15
N GLY A 277 -17.53 1.95 -12.31
CA GLY A 277 -17.22 1.06 -13.44
C GLY A 277 -16.01 0.14 -13.26
N LEU A 278 -15.61 -0.19 -12.01
CA LEU A 278 -14.50 -1.11 -11.73
C LEU A 278 -14.55 -2.44 -12.52
N ALA A 279 -15.73 -3.04 -12.67
CA ALA A 279 -15.89 -4.33 -13.36
C ALA A 279 -15.54 -4.25 -14.85
N ASP A 280 -15.99 -3.20 -15.52
CA ASP A 280 -15.93 -3.03 -16.97
C ASP A 280 -14.85 -2.03 -17.42
N ALA A 281 -14.01 -1.57 -16.49
CA ALA A 281 -13.03 -0.52 -16.76
C ALA A 281 -12.09 -0.91 -17.92
N GLY A 282 -11.76 0.03 -18.81
CA GLY A 282 -10.73 -0.19 -19.83
C GLY A 282 -9.32 -0.26 -19.22
N VAL A 283 -8.28 -0.36 -20.06
CA VAL A 283 -6.89 -0.38 -19.59
C VAL A 283 -6.56 0.92 -18.84
N SER A 284 -5.99 0.83 -17.64
CA SER A 284 -5.60 1.98 -16.83
C SER A 284 -4.34 2.67 -17.39
N PRO A 285 -4.08 3.94 -17.01
CA PRO A 285 -2.81 4.60 -17.36
C PRO A 285 -1.58 3.83 -16.85
N TRP A 286 -1.68 3.22 -15.69
CA TRP A 286 -0.61 2.42 -15.10
C TRP A 286 -0.42 1.07 -15.79
N GLU A 287 -1.50 0.38 -16.16
CA GLU A 287 -1.43 -0.86 -16.95
C GLU A 287 -0.75 -0.59 -18.31
N ARG A 288 -1.04 0.55 -18.95
CA ARG A 288 -0.33 0.96 -20.19
C ARG A 288 1.15 1.26 -19.96
N ARG A 289 1.49 1.86 -18.82
CA ARG A 289 2.85 2.31 -18.53
C ARG A 289 3.76 1.17 -18.10
N LEU A 290 3.28 0.28 -17.24
CA LEU A 290 4.08 -0.78 -16.61
C LEU A 290 3.94 -2.13 -17.32
N GLY A 291 2.89 -2.34 -18.12
CA GLY A 291 2.71 -3.54 -18.92
C GLY A 291 2.74 -4.81 -18.06
N GLU A 292 3.56 -5.78 -18.46
CA GLU A 292 3.67 -7.09 -17.82
C GLU A 292 4.27 -7.07 -16.40
N ALA A 293 4.81 -5.94 -15.94
CA ALA A 293 5.27 -5.80 -14.55
C ALA A 293 4.10 -5.77 -13.57
N MET A 294 2.94 -5.27 -14.00
CA MET A 294 1.74 -5.24 -13.17
C MET A 294 1.06 -6.60 -13.12
N GLU A 295 0.41 -6.84 -11.99
CA GLU A 295 -0.49 -7.97 -11.84
C GLU A 295 -1.62 -7.89 -12.87
N THR A 296 -2.02 -9.04 -13.42
CA THR A 296 -3.18 -9.09 -14.32
C THR A 296 -4.48 -8.93 -13.54
N ARG A 297 -5.56 -8.52 -14.22
CA ARG A 297 -6.88 -8.41 -13.58
C ARG A 297 -7.40 -9.73 -13.02
N GLU A 298 -7.09 -10.83 -13.70
CA GLU A 298 -7.43 -12.17 -13.21
C GLU A 298 -6.75 -12.46 -11.87
N GLN A 299 -5.46 -12.16 -11.77
CA GLN A 299 -4.69 -12.34 -10.53
C GLN A 299 -5.21 -11.41 -9.42
N MET A 300 -5.49 -10.14 -9.75
CA MET A 300 -6.09 -9.17 -8.83
C MET A 300 -7.42 -9.67 -8.26
N TRP A 301 -8.33 -10.18 -9.12
CA TRP A 301 -9.60 -10.75 -8.68
C TRP A 301 -9.41 -12.03 -7.87
N ARG A 302 -8.53 -12.92 -8.32
CA ARG A 302 -8.19 -14.14 -7.58
C ARG A 302 -7.75 -13.82 -6.17
N ARG A 303 -6.90 -12.80 -5.98
CA ARG A 303 -6.48 -12.34 -4.65
C ARG A 303 -7.65 -11.88 -3.78
N GLN A 304 -8.55 -11.06 -4.33
CA GLN A 304 -9.74 -10.60 -3.60
C GLN A 304 -10.65 -11.76 -3.19
N ILE A 305 -10.86 -12.71 -4.10
CA ILE A 305 -11.70 -13.89 -3.90
C ILE A 305 -11.09 -14.82 -2.86
N ASP A 306 -9.82 -15.18 -3.03
CA ASP A 306 -9.12 -16.11 -2.15
C ASP A 306 -9.05 -15.55 -0.73
N TRP A 307 -8.74 -14.25 -0.60
CA TRP A 307 -8.75 -13.59 0.71
C TRP A 307 -10.15 -13.58 1.34
N ALA A 308 -11.18 -13.18 0.57
CA ALA A 308 -12.55 -13.15 1.06
C ALA A 308 -13.05 -14.53 1.49
N ALA A 309 -12.74 -15.57 0.71
CA ALA A 309 -13.11 -16.94 1.00
C ALA A 309 -12.40 -17.47 2.25
N ALA A 310 -11.09 -17.25 2.38
CA ALA A 310 -10.30 -17.69 3.54
C ALA A 310 -10.71 -16.99 4.84
N HIS A 311 -11.18 -15.74 4.78
CA HIS A 311 -11.53 -14.94 5.95
C HIS A 311 -13.04 -14.86 6.21
N GLY A 312 -13.85 -15.60 5.46
CA GLY A 312 -15.29 -15.68 5.64
C GLY A 312 -16.05 -14.40 5.29
N PHE A 313 -15.54 -13.58 4.37
CA PHE A 313 -16.20 -12.37 3.88
C PHE A 313 -17.23 -12.69 2.79
N SER A 314 -18.34 -13.34 3.19
CA SER A 314 -19.44 -13.70 2.29
C SER A 314 -19.99 -12.50 1.51
N ASP A 315 -20.16 -11.36 2.18
CA ASP A 315 -20.74 -10.15 1.59
C ASP A 315 -19.86 -9.59 0.46
N ARG A 316 -18.53 -9.74 0.59
CA ARG A 316 -17.59 -9.38 -0.47
C ARG A 316 -17.72 -10.32 -1.66
N LEU A 317 -17.75 -11.63 -1.43
CA LEU A 317 -17.92 -12.60 -2.53
C LEU A 317 -19.24 -12.35 -3.28
N GLU A 318 -20.33 -12.08 -2.55
CA GLU A 318 -21.61 -11.73 -3.15
C GLU A 318 -21.54 -10.41 -3.92
N LEU A 319 -20.86 -9.39 -3.39
CA LEU A 319 -20.63 -8.13 -4.09
C LEU A 319 -19.88 -8.34 -5.40
N LEU A 320 -18.78 -9.11 -5.39
CA LEU A 320 -18.02 -9.45 -6.58
C LEU A 320 -18.89 -10.17 -7.62
N ALA A 321 -19.65 -11.19 -7.20
CA ALA A 321 -20.54 -11.94 -8.09
C ALA A 321 -21.66 -11.08 -8.69
N ARG A 322 -22.26 -10.17 -7.91
CA ARG A 322 -23.29 -9.22 -8.39
C ARG A 322 -22.75 -8.29 -9.48
N HIS A 323 -21.46 -8.05 -9.52
CA HIS A 323 -20.77 -7.27 -10.55
C HIS A 323 -20.13 -8.12 -11.66
N GLY A 324 -20.51 -9.40 -11.76
CA GLY A 324 -20.08 -10.27 -12.86
C GLY A 324 -18.66 -10.82 -12.73
N ILE A 325 -18.02 -10.67 -11.58
CA ILE A 325 -16.73 -11.29 -11.31
C ILE A 325 -16.95 -12.77 -10.99
N ASP A 326 -16.28 -13.65 -11.74
CA ASP A 326 -16.39 -15.10 -11.55
C ASP A 326 -15.74 -15.54 -10.24
N ILE A 327 -16.58 -15.91 -9.28
CA ILE A 327 -16.16 -16.46 -7.98
C ILE A 327 -16.18 -17.99 -7.95
N THR A 328 -16.36 -18.65 -9.11
CA THR A 328 -16.42 -20.12 -9.19
C THR A 328 -15.12 -20.72 -8.64
N GLY A 329 -15.28 -21.73 -7.78
CA GLY A 329 -14.17 -22.39 -7.09
C GLY A 329 -13.78 -21.77 -5.75
N ALA A 330 -14.31 -20.60 -5.40
CA ALA A 330 -14.13 -20.05 -4.05
C ALA A 330 -14.80 -20.96 -3.02
N THR A 331 -14.01 -21.50 -2.08
CA THR A 331 -14.53 -22.28 -0.96
C THR A 331 -14.57 -21.38 0.26
N LEU A 332 -15.77 -20.90 0.61
CA LEU A 332 -15.96 -20.04 1.77
C LEU A 332 -15.63 -20.82 3.05
N VAL A 333 -14.63 -20.33 3.78
CA VAL A 333 -14.36 -20.75 5.15
C VAL A 333 -15.24 -19.88 6.05
N PRO A 334 -16.33 -20.43 6.63
CA PRO A 334 -17.22 -19.63 7.47
C PRO A 334 -16.46 -19.11 8.68
N ARG A 335 -16.69 -17.83 9.04
CA ARG A 335 -16.21 -17.29 10.31
C ARG A 335 -16.88 -18.05 11.46
N SER A 336 -16.15 -18.97 12.07
CA SER A 336 -16.57 -19.66 13.29
C SER A 336 -15.94 -19.00 14.51
N PHE A 337 -16.68 -18.97 15.61
CA PHE A 337 -16.10 -18.64 16.91
C PHE A 337 -15.13 -19.76 17.33
N PRO A 338 -13.93 -19.44 17.85
CA PRO A 338 -12.95 -20.47 18.19
C PRO A 338 -13.49 -21.41 19.27
N THR A 339 -13.24 -22.71 19.13
CA THR A 339 -13.63 -23.72 20.13
C THR A 339 -12.80 -23.60 21.40
N ASP A 340 -11.53 -23.24 21.24
CA ASP A 340 -10.63 -22.85 22.33
C ASP A 340 -10.23 -21.39 22.13
N VAL A 341 -10.74 -20.53 23.01
CA VAL A 341 -10.55 -19.07 22.97
C VAL A 341 -9.12 -18.67 23.37
N ASN A 342 -8.34 -19.60 23.92
CA ASN A 342 -6.95 -19.43 24.32
C ASN A 342 -5.98 -20.24 23.44
N ALA A 343 -6.46 -20.84 22.34
CA ALA A 343 -5.61 -21.51 21.37
C ALA A 343 -4.54 -20.55 20.85
N ARG A 344 -3.33 -21.06 20.66
CA ARG A 344 -2.18 -20.29 20.21
C ARG A 344 -1.79 -20.72 18.81
N ASP A 345 -1.53 -19.76 17.93
CA ASP A 345 -0.95 -20.02 16.62
C ASP A 345 0.57 -20.26 16.70
N GLU A 346 1.24 -20.32 15.54
CA GLU A 346 2.69 -20.55 15.44
C GLU A 346 3.52 -19.43 16.09
N ASP A 347 3.00 -18.20 16.12
CA ASP A 347 3.59 -17.03 16.77
C ASP A 347 3.13 -16.88 18.23
N GLY A 348 2.42 -17.88 18.75
CA GLY A 348 1.91 -17.88 20.12
C GLY A 348 0.76 -16.92 20.37
N ALA A 349 0.22 -16.27 19.34
CA ALA A 349 -0.88 -15.33 19.43
C ALA A 349 -2.20 -16.07 19.61
N THR A 350 -3.13 -15.47 20.36
CA THR A 350 -4.47 -16.01 20.61
C THR A 350 -5.51 -15.25 19.78
N PRO A 351 -6.74 -15.79 19.61
CA PRO A 351 -7.83 -15.04 18.98
C PRO A 351 -8.06 -13.64 19.58
N LEU A 352 -7.74 -13.45 20.87
CA LEU A 352 -7.86 -12.15 21.53
C LEU A 352 -6.79 -11.16 21.06
N HIS A 353 -5.58 -11.61 20.73
CA HIS A 353 -4.52 -10.78 20.12
C HIS A 353 -4.97 -10.25 18.75
N GLU A 354 -5.47 -11.14 17.89
CA GLU A 354 -5.98 -10.79 16.56
C GLU A 354 -7.15 -9.80 16.64
N ALA A 355 -8.11 -10.06 17.54
CA ALA A 355 -9.23 -9.15 17.76
C ALA A 355 -8.77 -7.78 18.28
N ALA A 356 -7.74 -7.75 19.12
CA ALA A 356 -7.14 -6.52 19.67
C ALA A 356 -6.43 -5.70 18.60
N TRP A 357 -5.63 -6.32 17.73
CA TRP A 357 -4.99 -5.68 16.58
C TRP A 357 -6.00 -5.11 15.59
N ALA A 358 -7.06 -5.87 15.30
CA ALA A 358 -8.13 -5.45 14.41
C ALA A 358 -9.01 -4.33 15.00
N GLY A 359 -9.00 -4.15 16.33
CA GLY A 359 -9.92 -3.25 17.03
C GLY A 359 -11.36 -3.77 17.08
N ASP A 360 -11.58 -5.08 16.93
CA ASP A 360 -12.92 -5.68 16.91
C ASP A 360 -13.50 -5.79 18.32
N LEU A 361 -14.08 -4.70 18.80
CA LEU A 361 -14.67 -4.61 20.15
C LEU A 361 -15.72 -5.69 20.42
N ALA A 362 -16.49 -6.06 19.39
CA ALA A 362 -17.53 -7.08 19.53
C ALA A 362 -16.92 -8.47 19.73
N LEU A 363 -15.90 -8.80 18.95
CA LEU A 363 -15.17 -10.06 19.11
C LEU A 363 -14.39 -10.11 20.42
N ILE A 364 -13.72 -9.02 20.82
CA ILE A 364 -13.03 -8.91 22.12
C ILE A 364 -13.99 -9.24 23.26
N ARG A 365 -15.17 -8.60 23.31
CA ARG A 365 -16.18 -8.85 24.35
C ARG A 365 -16.64 -10.31 24.37
N ARG A 366 -16.88 -10.91 23.19
CA ARG A 366 -17.33 -12.30 23.09
C ARG A 366 -16.26 -13.28 23.53
N LEU A 367 -15.00 -13.07 23.15
CA LEU A 367 -13.86 -13.89 23.57
C LEU A 367 -13.67 -13.82 25.09
N LEU A 368 -13.67 -12.62 25.67
CA LEU A 368 -13.56 -12.43 27.12
C LEU A 368 -14.74 -13.09 27.87
N ALA A 369 -15.97 -12.93 27.37
CA ALA A 369 -17.15 -13.60 27.94
C ALA A 369 -17.08 -15.14 27.87
N ALA A 370 -16.33 -15.67 26.90
CA ALA A 370 -16.09 -17.11 26.74
C ALA A 370 -14.87 -17.61 27.53
N GLY A 371 -14.21 -16.76 28.33
CA GLY A 371 -13.07 -17.13 29.17
C GLY A 371 -11.71 -16.98 28.51
N ALA A 372 -11.59 -16.15 27.46
CA ALA A 372 -10.27 -15.79 26.93
C ALA A 372 -9.43 -15.10 28.00
N ASP A 373 -8.17 -15.53 28.14
CA ASP A 373 -7.21 -14.98 29.09
C ASP A 373 -6.47 -13.80 28.45
N PRO A 374 -6.70 -12.55 28.92
CA PRO A 374 -6.03 -11.36 28.41
C PRO A 374 -4.56 -11.25 28.85
N ALA A 375 -4.05 -12.17 29.67
CA ALA A 375 -2.68 -12.18 30.15
C ALA A 375 -1.71 -13.02 29.30
N ILE A 376 -2.23 -13.85 28.37
CA ILE A 376 -1.38 -14.67 27.49
C ILE A 376 -0.52 -13.74 26.64
N THR A 377 0.77 -14.03 26.56
CA THR A 377 1.71 -13.32 25.69
C THR A 377 2.00 -14.12 24.42
N ASP A 378 2.14 -13.44 23.30
CA ASP A 378 2.67 -14.04 22.07
C ASP A 378 4.17 -14.43 22.25
N THR A 379 4.70 -15.32 21.39
CA THR A 379 6.10 -15.76 21.48
C THR A 379 7.08 -14.81 20.78
N ARG A 380 6.60 -14.07 19.78
CA ARG A 380 7.44 -13.26 18.88
C ARG A 380 7.93 -11.97 19.53
N PHE A 381 7.07 -11.33 20.31
CA PHE A 381 7.30 -10.03 20.95
C PHE A 381 7.11 -10.10 22.47
N GLY A 382 6.52 -11.18 23.00
CA GLY A 382 6.18 -11.27 24.41
C GLY A 382 5.09 -10.28 24.81
N SER A 383 4.22 -9.88 23.87
CA SER A 383 3.19 -8.87 24.07
C SER A 383 1.84 -9.53 24.38
N THR A 384 1.00 -8.85 25.16
CA THR A 384 -0.37 -9.29 25.47
C THR A 384 -1.34 -8.78 24.39
N PRO A 385 -2.62 -9.21 24.38
CA PRO A 385 -3.63 -8.59 23.53
C PRO A 385 -3.74 -7.07 23.74
N LEU A 386 -3.61 -6.59 24.99
CA LEU A 386 -3.58 -5.15 25.28
C LEU A 386 -2.39 -4.48 24.57
N GLY A 387 -1.20 -5.08 24.65
CA GLY A 387 -0.02 -4.55 23.96
C GLY A 387 -0.17 -4.53 22.44
N TRP A 388 -0.84 -5.52 21.85
CA TRP A 388 -1.19 -5.50 20.42
C TRP A 388 -2.16 -4.37 20.07
N ALA A 389 -3.21 -4.15 20.87
CA ALA A 389 -4.13 -3.02 20.66
C ALA A 389 -3.43 -1.67 20.80
N GLU A 390 -2.52 -1.52 21.78
CA GLU A 390 -1.75 -0.28 21.97
C GLU A 390 -0.79 -0.04 20.80
N HIS A 391 -0.06 -1.06 20.36
CA HIS A 391 0.84 -0.96 19.21
C HIS A 391 0.09 -0.62 17.91
N ALA A 392 -1.09 -1.20 17.71
CA ALA A 392 -1.94 -0.96 16.54
C ALA A 392 -2.75 0.35 16.63
N TYR A 393 -2.60 1.13 17.71
CA TYR A 393 -3.37 2.35 17.99
C TYR A 393 -4.89 2.13 18.01
N GLN A 394 -5.34 0.98 18.48
CA GLN A 394 -6.75 0.64 18.68
C GLN A 394 -7.22 1.12 20.06
N SER A 395 -7.38 2.44 20.23
CA SER A 395 -7.61 3.07 21.55
C SER A 395 -8.80 2.48 22.31
N ASP A 396 -9.92 2.22 21.64
CA ASP A 396 -11.12 1.65 22.28
C ASP A 396 -10.91 0.18 22.70
N ALA A 397 -10.18 -0.59 21.89
CA ALA A 397 -9.84 -1.97 22.21
C ALA A 397 -8.88 -2.02 23.40
N ALA A 398 -7.86 -1.17 23.41
CA ALA A 398 -6.94 -1.03 24.54
C ALA A 398 -7.68 -0.59 25.81
N ALA A 399 -8.58 0.40 25.72
CA ALA A 399 -9.41 0.83 26.85
C ALA A 399 -10.27 -0.29 27.40
N LEU A 400 -10.91 -1.09 26.52
CA LEU A 400 -11.69 -2.25 26.91
C LEU A 400 -10.83 -3.32 27.58
N LEU A 401 -9.66 -3.66 27.02
CA LEU A 401 -8.79 -4.69 27.58
C LEU A 401 -8.22 -4.30 28.95
N ARG A 402 -7.96 -3.01 29.20
CA ARG A 402 -7.55 -2.51 30.52
C ARG A 402 -8.60 -2.74 31.61
N THR A 403 -9.88 -2.92 31.27
CA THR A 403 -10.92 -3.23 32.28
C THR A 403 -10.92 -4.69 32.74
N TYR A 404 -10.08 -5.55 32.14
CA TYR A 404 -9.96 -6.97 32.47
C TYR A 404 -8.54 -7.29 33.00
N PRO A 405 -8.16 -6.74 34.18
CA PRO A 405 -6.80 -6.89 34.70
C PRO A 405 -6.50 -8.33 35.08
N HIS A 406 -5.21 -8.67 34.99
CA HIS A 406 -4.60 -9.93 35.36
C HIS A 406 -5.05 -10.39 36.76
N THR A 407 -5.79 -11.49 36.86
CA THR A 407 -5.81 -12.25 38.13
C THR A 407 -4.51 -13.03 38.21
N SER A 408 -3.59 -12.54 39.06
CA SER A 408 -2.32 -13.19 39.42
C SER A 408 -2.51 -14.55 40.06
#